data_AF-A0A2N0QPF8-F1
#
_entry.id   AF-A0A2N0QPF8-F1
#
_cell.length_a   1.000
_cell.length_b   1.000
_cell.length_c   1.000
_cell.angle_alpha   90.00
_cell.angle_beta   90.00
_cell.angle_gamma   90.00
#
_symmetry.space_group_name_H-M   'P 1'
#
loop_
_entity.id
_entity.type
_entity.pdbx_description
1 polymer ?
#
loop_
_entity_poly.entity_id
_entity_poly.type
_entity_poly.pdbx_seq_one_letter_code
_entity_poly.pdbx_strand_id
1 'polypeptide(L)'
;MTKKYEVGEVVTGKVTGIQPYGAFVALDENTQGLVHISEITYGFVKEIEEYLKIGDVIQVKILEIDETSEKISLSTRALQEAPPQKKKDSQPRKTLQDRVNENDENGFKSLKDKLQDWIEQSGQ
;
A
#
# COMPACT_ATOMS: atom_id res chain seq x y z
N MET A 1 9.03 -26.40 0.42
CA MET A 1 9.85 -25.41 1.15
C MET A 1 9.42 -24.04 0.64
N THR A 2 8.87 -23.22 1.54
CA THR A 2 8.12 -22.01 1.19
C THR A 2 9.08 -20.87 0.85
N LYS A 3 9.54 -20.85 -0.41
CA LYS A 3 10.32 -19.76 -1.00
C LYS A 3 9.39 -18.56 -1.22
N LYS A 4 9.00 -17.89 -0.13
CA LYS A 4 8.06 -16.75 -0.17
C LYS A 4 8.73 -15.44 -0.58
N TYR A 5 10.04 -15.34 -0.41
CA TYR A 5 10.82 -14.12 -0.62
C TYR A 5 12.12 -14.44 -1.36
N GLU A 6 12.54 -13.53 -2.24
CA GLU A 6 13.79 -13.64 -3.00
C GLU A 6 14.63 -12.36 -2.86
N VAL A 7 15.96 -12.51 -2.85
CA VAL A 7 16.88 -11.38 -2.78
C VAL A 7 16.68 -10.48 -4.00
N GLY A 8 16.55 -9.17 -3.75
CA GLY A 8 16.27 -8.16 -4.77
C GLY A 8 14.79 -7.89 -5.00
N GLU A 9 13.88 -8.68 -4.42
CA GLU A 9 12.45 -8.44 -4.51
C GLU A 9 12.04 -7.21 -3.67
N VAL A 10 11.00 -6.50 -4.16
CA VAL A 10 10.39 -5.38 -3.47
C VAL A 10 9.09 -5.84 -2.80
N VAL A 11 9.05 -5.70 -1.49
CA VAL A 11 7.94 -6.12 -0.65
C VAL A 11 7.40 -4.95 0.16
N THR A 12 6.16 -5.06 0.62
CA THR A 12 5.53 -4.06 1.49
C THR A 12 5.42 -4.64 2.88
N GLY A 13 5.77 -3.87 3.90
CA GLY A 13 5.73 -4.31 5.28
C GLY A 13 5.38 -3.19 6.25
N LYS A 14 5.00 -3.58 7.46
CA LYS A 14 4.60 -2.64 8.51
C LYS A 14 5.74 -2.44 9.51
N VAL A 15 6.06 -1.19 9.81
CA VAL A 15 7.08 -0.87 10.83
C VAL A 15 6.55 -1.28 12.19
N THR A 16 7.24 -2.20 12.86
CA THR A 16 6.86 -2.68 14.20
C THR A 16 7.66 -2.00 15.31
N GLY A 17 8.85 -1.50 14.99
CA GLY A 17 9.71 -0.83 15.96
C GLY A 17 10.82 -0.03 15.30
N ILE A 18 11.31 0.96 16.02
CA ILE A 18 12.42 1.82 15.60
C ILE A 18 13.47 1.78 16.69
N GLN A 19 14.73 1.67 16.29
CA GLN A 19 15.89 1.65 17.17
C GLN A 19 16.97 2.58 16.58
N PRO A 20 17.92 3.08 17.39
CA PRO A 20 18.93 4.03 16.92
C PRO A 20 19.82 3.50 15.78
N TYR A 21 19.88 2.18 15.60
CA TYR A 21 20.63 1.54 14.52
C TYR A 21 19.78 1.17 13.30
N GLY A 22 18.45 1.26 13.36
CA GLY A 22 17.58 0.83 12.27
C GLY A 22 16.09 0.71 12.64
N ALA A 23 15.30 0.19 11.71
CA ALA A 23 13.86 -0.02 11.89
C ALA A 23 13.47 -1.47 11.60
N PHE A 24 12.59 -2.03 12.42
CA PHE A 24 12.01 -3.36 12.21
C PHE A 24 10.74 -3.25 11.39
N VAL A 25 10.64 -4.11 10.38
CA VAL A 25 9.52 -4.17 9.46
C VAL A 25 9.00 -5.60 9.43
N ALA A 26 7.75 -5.80 9.85
CA ALA A 26 7.06 -7.07 9.70
C ALA A 26 6.56 -7.21 8.26
N LEU A 27 6.98 -8.30 7.60
CA LEU A 27 6.56 -8.63 6.24
C LEU A 27 5.41 -9.64 6.24
N ASP A 28 5.45 -10.60 7.17
CA ASP A 28 4.47 -11.68 7.34
C ASP A 28 4.31 -11.96 8.85
N GLU A 29 3.48 -12.95 9.21
CA GLU A 29 3.17 -13.26 10.60
C GLU A 29 4.39 -13.82 11.38
N ASN A 30 5.30 -14.51 10.68
CA ASN A 30 6.52 -15.10 11.25
C ASN A 30 7.82 -14.47 10.71
N THR A 31 7.74 -13.58 9.72
CA THR A 31 8.93 -13.04 9.05
C THR A 31 9.10 -11.57 9.37
N GLN A 32 10.23 -11.23 9.99
CA GLN A 32 10.60 -9.87 10.32
C GLN A 32 11.91 -9.47 9.65
N GLY A 33 11.91 -8.30 9.03
CA GLY A 33 13.11 -7.71 8.46
C GLY A 33 13.63 -6.52 9.27
N LEU A 34 14.91 -6.22 9.09
CA LEU A 34 15.59 -5.07 9.67
C LEU A 34 16.09 -4.16 8.54
N VAL A 35 15.70 -2.90 8.59
CA VAL A 35 16.28 -1.83 7.77
C VAL A 35 17.38 -1.16 8.59
N HIS A 36 18.62 -1.26 8.16
CA HIS A 36 19.73 -0.57 8.83
C HIS A 36 19.64 0.94 8.62
N ILE A 37 20.12 1.77 9.56
CA ILE A 37 20.08 3.24 9.44
C ILE A 37 20.72 3.74 8.13
N SER A 38 21.80 3.10 7.68
CA SER A 38 22.48 3.41 6.42
C SER A 38 21.67 3.05 5.16
N GLU A 39 20.66 2.20 5.31
CA GLU A 39 19.75 1.78 4.24
C GLU A 39 18.42 2.57 4.24
N ILE A 40 18.28 3.56 5.12
CA ILE A 40 17.09 4.43 5.19
C ILE A 40 17.12 5.53 4.13
N THR A 41 18.24 6.23 3.98
CA THR A 41 18.36 7.34 3.02
C THR A 41 19.81 7.60 2.63
N TYR A 42 20.01 8.30 1.51
CA TYR A 42 21.30 8.81 1.06
C TYR A 42 21.66 10.07 1.87
N GLY A 43 21.96 9.93 3.16
CA GLY A 43 22.30 11.06 4.01
C GLY A 43 22.47 10.71 5.49
N PHE A 44 22.90 11.70 6.27
CA PHE A 44 22.97 11.57 7.73
C PHE A 44 21.56 11.66 8.31
N VAL A 45 21.07 10.56 8.89
CA VAL A 45 19.80 10.52 9.61
C VAL A 45 20.05 10.96 11.04
N LYS A 46 19.57 12.16 11.41
CA LYS A 46 19.58 12.63 12.80
C LYS A 46 18.60 11.85 13.68
N GLU A 47 17.38 11.66 13.17
CA GLU A 47 16.26 11.02 13.86
C GLU A 47 15.56 10.10 12.87
N ILE A 48 15.49 8.80 13.16
CA ILE A 48 14.82 7.82 12.28
C ILE A 48 13.31 8.05 12.28
N GLU A 49 12.76 8.55 13.38
CA GLU A 49 11.32 8.80 13.58
C GLU A 49 10.72 9.83 12.61
N GLU A 50 11.57 10.68 12.02
CA GLU A 50 11.15 11.64 11.00
C GLU A 50 10.92 10.96 9.63
N TYR A 51 11.64 9.87 9.37
CA TYR A 51 11.56 9.11 8.10
C TYR A 51 10.59 7.94 8.18
N LEU A 52 10.52 7.28 9.34
CA LEU A 52 9.74 6.08 9.56
C LEU A 52 8.95 6.22 10.85
N LYS A 53 7.71 5.74 10.86
CA LYS A 53 6.87 5.74 12.06
C LYS A 53 6.42 4.33 12.39
N ILE A 54 6.34 4.02 13.68
CA ILE A 54 5.80 2.74 14.13
C ILE A 54 4.34 2.65 13.67
N GLY A 55 4.01 1.54 13.03
CA GLY A 55 2.70 1.27 12.45
C GLY A 55 2.55 1.70 10.99
N ASP A 56 3.52 2.40 10.42
CA ASP A 56 3.50 2.81 9.01
C ASP A 56 3.75 1.63 8.08
N VAL A 57 3.18 1.68 6.87
CA VAL A 57 3.28 0.62 5.86
C VAL A 57 4.16 1.12 4.73
N ILE A 58 5.38 0.58 4.67
CA ILE A 58 6.43 1.03 3.75
C ILE A 58 6.80 -0.06 2.75
N GLN A 59 7.31 0.37 1.59
CA GLN A 59 7.98 -0.55 0.66
C GLN A 59 9.46 -0.65 1.00
N VAL A 60 9.98 -1.86 0.93
CA VAL A 60 11.37 -2.22 1.22
C VAL A 60 11.86 -3.24 0.20
N LYS A 61 13.13 -3.15 -0.17
CA LYS A 61 13.80 -4.12 -1.02
C LYS A 61 14.59 -5.11 -0.17
N ILE A 62 14.51 -6.38 -0.51
CA ILE A 62 15.29 -7.44 0.15
C ILE A 62 16.72 -7.40 -0.35
N LEU A 63 17.68 -7.26 0.57
CA LEU A 63 19.10 -7.31 0.26
C LEU A 63 19.69 -8.69 0.53
N GLU A 64 19.27 -9.32 1.63
CA GLU A 64 19.79 -10.60 2.08
C GLU A 64 18.72 -11.32 2.92
N ILE A 65 18.71 -12.65 2.84
CA ILE A 65 17.78 -13.51 3.58
C ILE A 65 18.61 -14.47 4.42
N ASP A 66 18.43 -14.43 5.74
CA ASP A 66 19.03 -15.39 6.66
C ASP A 66 18.02 -16.50 6.97
N GLU A 67 18.17 -17.64 6.29
CA GLU A 67 17.27 -18.80 6.44
C GLU A 67 17.40 -19.47 7.82
N THR A 68 18.48 -19.21 8.54
CA THR A 68 18.75 -19.81 9.85
C THR A 68 18.01 -19.08 10.97
N SER A 69 17.92 -17.76 10.87
CA SER A 69 17.35 -16.88 11.91
C SER A 69 16.00 -16.29 11.53
N GLU A 70 15.46 -16.62 10.34
CA GLU A 70 14.21 -16.05 9.78
C GLU A 70 14.22 -14.52 9.69
N LYS A 71 15.43 -13.93 9.58
CA LYS A 71 15.66 -12.49 9.50
C LYS A 71 15.99 -12.09 8.07
N ILE A 72 15.49 -10.93 7.66
CA ILE A 72 15.72 -10.40 6.32
C ILE A 72 16.35 -9.01 6.42
N SER A 73 17.45 -8.79 5.72
CA SER A 73 18.08 -7.46 5.62
C SER A 73 17.35 -6.67 4.54
N LEU A 74 16.83 -5.50 4.91
CA LEU A 74 15.96 -4.69 4.08
C LEU A 74 16.56 -3.32 3.79
N SER A 75 16.16 -2.74 2.66
CA SER A 75 16.58 -1.41 2.25
C SER A 75 15.45 -0.57 1.69
N THR A 76 15.35 0.68 2.17
CA THR A 76 14.43 1.68 1.60
C THR A 76 15.14 2.60 0.62
N ARG A 77 16.45 2.84 0.78
CA ARG A 77 17.25 3.65 -0.16
C ARG A 77 17.28 3.06 -1.57
N ALA A 78 17.30 1.72 -1.68
CA ALA A 78 17.32 1.03 -2.96
C ALA A 78 16.02 1.23 -3.78
N LEU A 79 14.98 1.78 -3.16
CA LEU A 79 13.71 2.14 -3.80
C LEU A 79 13.60 3.62 -4.13
N GLN A 80 14.45 4.48 -3.57
CA GLN A 80 14.39 5.92 -3.81
C GLN A 80 14.73 6.31 -5.26
N GLU A 81 15.16 5.36 -6.10
CA GLU A 81 15.45 5.55 -7.53
C GLU A 81 14.35 5.02 -8.48
N ALA A 82 13.30 4.35 -7.98
CA ALA A 82 12.20 3.86 -8.82
C ALA A 82 10.83 4.32 -8.29
N PRO A 83 10.00 5.00 -9.10
CA PRO A 83 8.68 5.46 -8.65
C PRO A 83 7.78 4.28 -8.26
N PRO A 84 6.89 4.47 -7.26
CA PRO A 84 6.26 3.35 -6.56
C PRO A 84 5.19 2.65 -7.40
N GLN A 85 5.31 1.32 -7.54
CA GLN A 85 4.16 0.48 -7.87
C GLN A 85 3.30 0.38 -6.61
N LYS A 86 2.16 1.07 -6.62
CA LYS A 86 1.09 0.93 -5.62
C LYS A 86 0.57 -0.50 -5.63
N LYS A 87 1.13 -1.40 -4.82
CA LYS A 87 0.43 -2.62 -4.46
C LYS A 87 -0.62 -2.25 -3.41
N LYS A 88 -1.78 -1.86 -3.91
CA LYS A 88 -3.05 -1.89 -3.18
C LYS A 88 -3.25 -3.33 -2.72
N ASP A 89 -2.82 -3.68 -1.51
CA ASP A 89 -3.30 -4.91 -0.92
C ASP A 89 -4.75 -4.69 -0.49
N SER A 90 -5.63 -5.38 -1.22
CA SER A 90 -6.79 -6.05 -0.66
C SER A 90 -7.70 -5.23 0.26
N GLN A 91 -8.39 -4.23 -0.30
CA GLN A 91 -9.84 -4.28 -0.08
C GLN A 91 -10.39 -5.29 -1.10
N PRO A 92 -11.12 -6.33 -0.64
CA PRO A 92 -11.77 -7.23 -1.58
C PRO A 92 -12.58 -6.39 -2.55
N ARG A 93 -12.48 -6.69 -3.84
CA ARG A 93 -13.51 -6.29 -4.79
C ARG A 93 -14.83 -6.69 -4.14
N LYS A 94 -15.61 -5.72 -3.65
CA LYS A 94 -17.04 -5.93 -3.54
C LYS A 94 -17.46 -6.41 -4.92
N THR A 95 -17.90 -7.66 -4.94
CA THR A 95 -18.28 -8.38 -6.15
C THR A 95 -19.34 -7.56 -6.90
N LEU A 96 -19.49 -7.81 -8.20
CA LEU A 96 -20.57 -7.26 -9.03
C LEU A 96 -21.99 -7.51 -8.45
N GLN A 97 -22.11 -8.27 -7.36
CA GLN A 97 -23.35 -8.62 -6.66
C GLN A 97 -23.86 -7.51 -5.71
N ASP A 98 -23.10 -6.43 -5.44
CA ASP A 98 -23.60 -5.26 -4.68
C ASP A 98 -24.35 -4.25 -5.59
N ARG A 99 -24.47 -4.51 -6.90
CA ARG A 99 -25.19 -3.65 -7.86
C ARG A 99 -26.68 -3.99 -8.03
N VAL A 100 -27.20 -4.94 -7.25
CA VAL A 100 -28.61 -5.31 -7.26
C VAL A 100 -29.09 -5.59 -5.84
N ASN A 101 -29.41 -4.53 -5.10
CA ASN A 101 -30.66 -4.55 -4.34
C ASN A 101 -31.31 -3.17 -4.32
N GLU A 102 -32.54 -3.21 -4.79
CA GLU A 102 -33.56 -2.21 -4.97
C GLU A 102 -34.01 -1.63 -3.63
N ASN A 103 -34.05 -0.31 -3.51
CA ASN A 103 -35.10 0.49 -2.85
C ASN A 103 -34.64 1.95 -2.74
N ASP A 104 -34.68 2.68 -3.85
CA ASP A 104 -34.95 4.12 -3.81
C ASP A 104 -35.53 4.57 -5.15
N GLU A 105 -36.86 4.46 -5.27
CA GLU A 105 -37.66 4.81 -6.46
C GLU A 105 -37.70 6.32 -6.80
N ASN A 106 -36.78 7.15 -6.29
CA ASN A 106 -36.89 8.61 -6.41
C ASN A 106 -35.78 9.32 -7.19
N GLY A 107 -34.73 8.62 -7.64
CA GLY A 107 -33.57 9.27 -8.28
C GLY A 107 -33.61 9.35 -9.82
N PHE A 108 -34.22 8.38 -10.50
CA PHE A 108 -34.09 8.24 -11.96
C PHE A 108 -35.23 8.88 -12.78
N LYS A 109 -36.29 9.36 -12.13
CA LYS A 109 -37.46 9.92 -12.83
C LYS A 109 -37.29 11.41 -13.18
N SER A 110 -36.39 12.13 -12.50
CA SER A 110 -36.28 13.60 -12.62
C SER A 110 -35.55 14.11 -13.87
N LEU A 111 -34.68 13.31 -14.49
CA LEU A 111 -33.94 13.71 -15.70
C LEU A 111 -34.69 13.43 -17.00
N LYS A 112 -35.61 12.46 -16.99
CA LYS A 112 -36.48 12.18 -18.14
C LYS A 112 -37.62 13.19 -18.24
N ASP A 113 -38.10 13.67 -17.09
CA ASP A 113 -39.14 14.69 -16.96
C ASP A 113 -38.65 16.07 -17.44
N LYS A 114 -37.42 16.45 -17.06
CA LYS A 114 -36.80 17.73 -17.48
C LYS A 114 -36.39 17.82 -18.95
N LEU A 115 -36.19 16.68 -19.62
CA LEU A 115 -35.85 16.68 -21.05
C LEU A 115 -37.10 16.73 -21.94
N GLN A 116 -38.25 16.29 -21.42
CA GLN A 116 -39.52 16.33 -22.13
C GLN A 116 -40.09 17.77 -22.17
N ASP A 117 -39.95 18.52 -21.08
CA ASP A 117 -40.42 19.92 -20.94
C ASP A 117 -39.74 20.90 -21.93
N TRP A 118 -38.47 20.66 -22.29
CA TRP A 118 -37.73 21.53 -23.21
C TRP A 118 -38.05 21.33 -24.69
N ILE A 119 -38.59 20.16 -25.06
CA ILE A 119 -38.94 19.81 -26.45
C ILE A 119 -40.29 20.42 -26.84
N GLU A 120 -41.21 20.60 -25.89
CA GLU A 120 -42.52 21.20 -26.13
C GLU A 120 -42.49 22.74 -26.24
N GLN A 121 -41.48 23.40 -25.65
CA GLN A 121 -41.39 24.87 -25.63
C GLN A 121 -40.68 25.47 -26.87
N SER A 122 -40.00 24.66 -27.67
CA SER A 122 -39.29 25.12 -28.89
C SER A 122 -40.08 24.84 -30.19
N GLY A 123 -41.35 24.45 -30.10
CA GLY A 123 -42.19 24.01 -31.22
C GLY A 123 -43.32 24.95 -31.65
N GLN A 124 -43.25 26.24 -31.34
CA GLN A 124 -44.16 27.28 -31.90
C GLN A 124 -43.37 28.41 -32.55
#